data_AF-A0A7C2WRI1-F1
#
_entry.id   AF-A0A7C2WRI1-F1
#
_cell.length_a   1.000
_cell.length_b   1.000
_cell.length_c   1.000
_cell.angle_alpha   90.00
_cell.angle_beta   90.00
_cell.angle_gamma   90.00
#
_symmetry.space_group_name_H-M   'P 1'
#
loop_
_entity.id
_entity.type
_entity.pdbx_description
1 polymer ?
#
loop_
_entity_poly.entity_id
_entity_poly.type
_entity_poly.pdbx_seq_one_letter_code
_entity_poly.pdbx_strand_id
1 'polypeptide(L)'
;LSTAALALLGPQIARYPAWIGAIVLPGTTQLAVSPLLLHWFGAYSLVAPVANLLVGPAVAPVMAGGVLVAAASLAHPVAADTLGVLAWLPGRWVVWVAEVAARVPGLAGRTLSPSADATVLVYLGVGVPILWWWHRTTAVPLPEGLLLLAPEAAELGEENPSQREPA
;
A
#
# COMPACT_ATOMS: atom_id res chain seq x y z
N LEU A 1 -6.80 -3.28 4.92
CA LEU A 1 -6.82 -2.59 3.61
C LEU A 1 -5.62 -2.97 2.74
N SER A 2 -4.38 -2.84 3.23
CA SER A 2 -3.16 -3.11 2.44
C SER A 2 -3.01 -4.56 1.96
N THR A 3 -3.36 -5.56 2.78
CA THR A 3 -3.25 -6.98 2.43
C THR A 3 -4.30 -7.41 1.38
N ALA A 4 -5.52 -6.89 1.50
CA ALA A 4 -6.60 -7.16 0.55
C ALA A 4 -6.33 -6.49 -0.81
N ALA A 5 -5.79 -5.28 -0.80
CA ALA A 5 -5.36 -4.59 -2.03
C ALA A 5 -4.20 -5.32 -2.72
N LEU A 6 -3.22 -5.83 -1.97
CA LEU A 6 -2.13 -6.65 -2.50
C LEU A 6 -2.62 -8.00 -3.07
N ALA A 7 -3.59 -8.64 -2.42
CA ALA A 7 -4.19 -9.88 -2.91
C ALA A 7 -4.97 -9.68 -4.23
N LEU A 8 -5.66 -8.54 -4.37
CA LEU A 8 -6.45 -8.21 -5.57
C LEU A 8 -5.59 -7.69 -6.73
N LEU A 9 -4.52 -6.95 -6.46
CA LEU A 9 -3.62 -6.38 -7.47
C LEU A 9 -2.45 -7.30 -7.84
N GLY A 10 -2.11 -8.28 -6.99
CA GLY A 10 -1.04 -9.24 -7.22
C GLY A 10 -1.07 -9.93 -8.61
N PRO A 11 -2.23 -10.40 -9.09
CA PRO A 11 -2.34 -11.03 -10.42
C PRO A 11 -2.13 -10.05 -11.58
N GLN A 12 -2.48 -8.76 -11.42
CA GLN A 12 -2.28 -7.75 -12.46
C GLN A 12 -0.83 -7.25 -12.53
N ILE A 13 -0.13 -7.21 -11.39
CA ILE A 13 1.29 -6.83 -11.32
C ILE A 13 2.19 -7.93 -11.91
N ALA A 14 1.80 -9.20 -11.79
CA ALA A 14 2.53 -10.34 -12.36
C ALA A 14 2.62 -10.31 -13.91
N ARG A 15 1.83 -9.47 -14.57
CA ARG A 15 1.83 -9.29 -16.03
C ARG A 15 2.98 -8.38 -16.52
N TYR A 16 3.64 -7.67 -15.62
CA TYR A 16 4.79 -6.81 -15.90
C TYR A 16 6.07 -7.39 -15.30
N PRO A 17 7.23 -7.17 -15.93
CA PRO A 17 8.49 -7.66 -15.39
C PRO A 17 8.78 -7.02 -14.02
N ALA A 18 9.26 -7.83 -13.06
CA ALA A 18 9.36 -7.48 -11.64
C ALA A 18 10.14 -6.18 -11.34
N TRP A 19 11.08 -5.81 -12.21
CA TRP A 19 11.85 -4.56 -12.09
C TRP A 19 10.98 -3.31 -12.29
N ILE A 20 9.92 -3.37 -13.09
CA ILE A 20 8.98 -2.25 -13.27
C ILE A 20 8.21 -2.02 -11.97
N GLY A 21 7.72 -3.09 -11.34
CA GLY A 21 7.08 -3.02 -10.03
C GLY A 21 7.99 -2.41 -8.97
N ALA A 22 9.27 -2.78 -8.98
CA ALA A 22 10.26 -2.26 -8.04
C ALA A 22 10.48 -0.74 -8.15
N ILE A 23 10.29 -0.13 -9.33
CA ILE A 23 10.45 1.32 -9.53
C ILE A 23 9.13 2.08 -9.38
N VAL A 24 8.05 1.54 -9.96
CA VAL A 24 6.73 2.20 -9.98
C VAL A 24 6.10 2.23 -8.60
N LEU A 25 6.25 1.18 -7.80
CA LEU A 25 5.63 1.12 -6.46
C LEU A 25 6.21 2.16 -5.50
N PRO A 26 7.54 2.30 -5.32
CA PRO A 26 8.10 3.35 -4.48
C PRO A 26 7.74 4.75 -4.99
N GLY A 27 7.80 4.97 -6.31
CA GLY A 27 7.47 6.27 -6.91
C GLY A 27 6.03 6.69 -6.65
N THR A 28 5.07 5.79 -6.89
CA THR A 28 3.64 6.06 -6.66
C THR A 28 3.31 6.22 -5.19
N THR A 29 3.87 5.36 -4.33
CA THR A 29 3.71 5.48 -2.87
C THR A 29 4.25 6.82 -2.37
N GLN A 30 5.40 7.23 -2.88
CA GLN A 30 5.98 8.50 -2.49
C GLN A 30 5.16 9.69 -2.96
N LEU A 31 4.65 9.68 -4.20
CA LEU A 31 3.76 10.75 -4.66
C LEU A 31 2.48 10.80 -3.83
N ALA A 32 1.94 9.65 -3.43
CA ALA A 32 0.75 9.57 -2.58
C ALA A 32 0.99 10.07 -1.15
N VAL A 33 2.19 9.86 -0.59
CA VAL A 33 2.52 10.19 0.81
C VAL A 33 3.18 11.57 0.94
N SER A 34 3.81 12.08 -0.12
CA SER A 34 4.47 13.40 -0.16
C SER A 34 3.60 14.56 0.34
N PRO A 35 2.35 14.76 -0.12
CA PRO A 35 1.54 15.88 0.36
C PRO A 35 1.20 15.77 1.85
N LEU A 36 1.07 14.55 2.38
CA LEU A 36 0.82 14.33 3.81
C LEU A 36 2.08 14.59 4.65
N LEU A 37 3.25 14.15 4.19
CA LEU A 37 4.53 14.42 4.85
C LEU A 37 4.87 15.91 4.85
N LEU A 38 4.60 16.61 3.74
CA LEU A 38 4.75 18.05 3.63
C LEU A 38 3.80 18.78 4.58
N HIS A 39 2.55 18.33 4.71
CA HIS A 39 1.59 18.96 5.62
C HIS A 39 2.02 18.83 7.10
N TRP A 40 2.31 17.59 7.54
CA TRP A 40 2.59 17.30 8.95
C TRP A 40 4.00 17.66 9.41
N PHE A 41 5.00 17.38 8.57
CA PHE A 41 6.40 17.56 8.95
C PHE A 41 7.06 18.74 8.24
N GLY A 42 6.37 19.39 7.29
CA GLY A 42 6.99 20.42 6.45
C GLY A 42 8.18 19.88 5.65
N ALA A 43 8.30 18.57 5.48
CA ALA A 43 9.52 17.93 4.98
C ALA A 43 9.30 17.31 3.60
N TYR A 44 10.29 17.46 2.73
CA TYR A 44 10.36 16.76 1.45
C TYR A 44 11.65 15.96 1.37
N SER A 45 11.59 14.79 0.72
CA SER A 45 12.75 13.93 0.49
C SER A 45 12.72 13.41 -0.94
N LEU A 46 13.40 14.10 -1.85
CA LEU A 46 13.60 13.64 -3.23
C LEU A 46 14.51 12.41 -3.30
N VAL A 47 15.26 12.10 -2.24
CA VAL A 47 16.09 10.89 -2.14
C VAL A 47 15.26 9.67 -1.77
N ALA A 48 14.09 9.84 -1.15
CA ALA A 48 13.28 8.72 -0.69
C ALA A 48 12.90 7.67 -1.76
N PRO A 49 12.69 7.97 -3.07
CA PRO A 49 12.35 6.92 -4.01
C PRO A 49 13.54 5.99 -4.25
N VAL A 50 14.73 6.58 -4.36
CA VAL A 50 16.01 5.87 -4.54
C VAL A 50 16.35 5.09 -3.28
N ALA A 51 16.21 5.71 -2.11
CA ALA A 51 16.42 5.03 -0.83
C ALA A 51 15.47 3.85 -0.65
N ASN A 52 14.19 4.02 -0.96
CA ASN A 52 13.19 2.94 -0.88
C ASN A 52 13.49 1.81 -1.87
N LEU A 53 14.00 2.11 -3.07
CA LEU A 53 14.43 1.09 -4.02
C LEU A 53 15.63 0.27 -3.49
N LEU A 54 16.60 0.95 -2.88
CA LEU A 54 17.80 0.31 -2.29
C LEU A 54 17.49 -0.47 -1.00
N VAL A 55 16.52 0.00 -0.22
CA VAL A 55 16.08 -0.62 1.04
C VAL A 55 15.08 -1.74 0.81
N GLY A 56 14.26 -1.66 -0.25
CA GLY A 56 13.17 -2.59 -0.53
C GLY A 56 13.54 -4.08 -0.37
N PRO A 57 14.62 -4.57 -0.98
CA PRO A 57 15.06 -5.96 -0.83
C PRO A 57 15.45 -6.35 0.61
N ALA A 58 15.88 -5.38 1.43
CA ALA A 58 16.28 -5.61 2.81
C ALA A 58 15.11 -5.53 3.82
N VAL A 59 13.95 -4.96 3.45
CA VAL A 59 12.80 -4.84 4.37
C VAL A 59 12.28 -6.20 4.81
N ALA A 60 12.04 -7.11 3.86
CA ALA A 60 11.52 -8.45 4.16
C ALA A 60 12.46 -9.24 5.10
N PRO A 61 13.78 -9.34 4.85
CA PRO A 61 14.67 -10.04 5.77
C PRO A 61 14.84 -9.33 7.12
N VAL A 62 14.76 -8.00 7.19
CA VAL A 62 14.74 -7.28 8.49
C VAL A 62 13.51 -7.66 9.31
N MET A 63 12.33 -7.64 8.69
CA MET A 63 11.07 -7.98 9.37
C MET A 63 11.04 -9.44 9.80
N ALA A 64 11.40 -10.37 8.90
CA ALA A 64 11.48 -11.78 9.21
C ALA A 64 12.52 -12.06 10.30
N GLY A 65 13.70 -11.43 10.20
CA GLY A 65 14.75 -11.52 11.20
C GLY A 65 14.29 -11.03 12.57
N GLY A 66 13.61 -9.89 12.65
CA GLY A 66 13.07 -9.36 13.90
C GLY A 66 12.05 -10.30 14.56
N VAL A 67 11.15 -10.90 13.78
CA VAL A 67 10.20 -11.90 14.28
C VAL A 67 10.92 -13.14 14.80
N LEU A 68 11.92 -13.65 14.06
CA LEU A 68 12.69 -14.82 14.45
C LEU A 68 13.50 -14.58 15.73
N VAL A 69 14.13 -13.41 15.87
CA VAL A 69 14.87 -13.00 17.07
C VAL A 69 13.92 -12.89 18.25
N ALA A 70 12.77 -12.25 18.08
CA ALA A 70 11.75 -12.12 19.13
C ALA A 70 11.25 -13.50 19.59
N ALA A 71 10.93 -14.41 18.65
CA ALA A 71 10.50 -15.77 18.98
C ALA A 71 11.60 -16.56 19.70
N ALA A 72 12.85 -16.46 19.23
CA ALA A 72 13.98 -17.14 19.85
C ALA A 72 14.28 -16.60 21.27
N SER A 73 14.06 -15.31 21.52
CA SER A 73 14.26 -14.68 22.83
C SER A 73 13.35 -15.27 23.92
N LEU A 74 12.17 -15.78 23.53
CA LEU A 74 11.25 -16.45 24.44
C LEU A 74 11.69 -17.88 24.77
N ALA A 75 12.45 -18.52 23.89
CA ALA A 75 12.90 -19.90 24.06
C ALA A 75 14.27 -19.99 24.75
N HIS A 76 15.26 -19.25 24.24
CA HIS A 76 16.63 -19.32 24.76
C HIS A 76 17.45 -18.07 24.40
N PRO A 77 18.10 -17.39 25.38
CA PRO A 77 18.85 -16.14 25.14
C PRO A 77 19.95 -16.28 24.09
N VAL A 78 20.71 -17.38 24.15
CA VAL A 78 21.82 -17.64 23.20
C VAL A 78 21.33 -17.77 21.76
N ALA A 79 20.16 -18.38 21.53
CA ALA A 79 19.60 -18.52 20.19
C ALA A 79 19.15 -17.17 19.62
N ALA A 80 18.65 -16.28 20.48
CA ALA A 80 18.28 -14.92 20.11
C ALA A 80 19.48 -14.09 19.67
N ASP A 81 20.62 -14.20 20.36
CA ASP A 81 21.85 -13.49 19.98
C ASP A 81 22.36 -13.94 18.61
N THR A 82 22.41 -15.25 18.35
CA THR A 82 22.90 -15.77 17.06
C THR A 82 22.02 -15.32 15.90
N LEU A 83 20.70 -15.40 16.07
CA LEU A 83 19.75 -14.89 15.07
C LEU A 83 19.78 -13.37 14.97
N GLY A 84 20.06 -12.68 16.08
CA GLY A 84 20.23 -11.24 16.16
C GLY A 84 21.36 -10.76 15.27
N VAL A 85 22.51 -11.45 15.31
CA VAL A 85 23.66 -11.14 14.44
C VAL A 85 23.30 -11.32 12.96
N LEU A 86 22.54 -12.37 12.62
CA LEU A 86 22.10 -12.57 11.24
C LEU A 86 21.09 -11.52 10.78
N ALA A 87 20.13 -11.16 11.64
CA ALA A 87 19.14 -10.11 11.37
C ALA A 87 19.76 -8.69 11.37
N TRP A 88 20.90 -8.51 12.03
CA TRP A 88 21.61 -7.24 12.09
C TRP A 88 22.14 -6.81 10.73
N LEU A 89 22.61 -7.75 9.89
CA LEU A 89 23.22 -7.44 8.60
C LEU A 89 22.29 -6.67 7.64
N PRO A 90 21.06 -7.15 7.35
CA PRO A 90 20.14 -6.38 6.53
C PRO A 90 19.66 -5.10 7.23
N GLY A 91 19.59 -5.08 8.57
CA GLY A 91 19.28 -3.86 9.32
C GLY A 91 20.35 -2.78 9.16
N ARG A 92 21.62 -3.17 9.23
CA ARG A 92 22.76 -2.27 9.04
C ARG A 92 22.81 -1.69 7.64
N TRP A 93 22.44 -2.48 6.63
CA TRP A 93 22.26 -2.00 5.26
C TRP A 93 21.25 -0.87 5.18
N VAL A 94 20.06 -1.04 5.76
CA VAL A 94 19.02 0.01 5.77
C VAL A 94 19.53 1.30 6.41
N VAL A 95 20.20 1.19 7.56
CA VAL A 95 20.78 2.35 8.25
C VAL A 95 21.85 3.01 7.39
N TRP A 96 22.72 2.24 6.74
CA TRP A 96 23.75 2.78 5.86
C TRP A 96 23.16 3.56 4.68
N VAL A 97 22.12 3.01 4.02
CA VAL A 97 21.40 3.71 2.95
C VAL A 97 20.79 5.01 3.46
N ALA A 98 20.20 5.01 4.66
CA ALA A 98 19.65 6.22 5.28
C ALA A 98 20.73 7.26 5.58
N GLU A 99 21.89 6.85 6.12
CA GLU A 99 23.03 7.72 6.38
C GLU A 99 23.57 8.36 5.10
N VAL A 100 23.67 7.59 4.01
CA VAL A 100 24.10 8.10 2.70
C VAL A 100 23.08 9.08 2.14
N ALA A 101 21.79 8.74 2.20
CA ALA A 101 20.72 9.59 1.71
C ALA A 101 20.64 10.93 2.47
N ALA A 102 20.86 10.91 3.79
CA ALA A 102 20.85 12.11 4.63
C ALA A 102 22.02 13.07 4.36
N ARG A 103 23.12 12.58 3.79
CA ARG A 103 24.30 13.39 3.48
C ARG A 103 24.17 14.20 2.18
N VAL A 104 23.08 14.04 1.41
CA VAL A 104 22.92 14.76 0.13
C VAL A 104 22.19 16.09 0.37
N PRO A 105 22.91 17.24 0.39
CA PRO A 105 22.29 18.54 0.62
C PRO A 105 21.37 18.92 -0.55
N GLY A 106 20.20 19.49 -0.24
CA GLY A 106 19.23 20.01 -1.22
C GLY A 106 18.20 18.99 -1.73
N LEU A 107 18.45 17.69 -1.59
CA LEU A 107 17.49 16.65 -1.95
C LEU A 107 16.58 16.22 -0.80
N ALA A 108 16.89 16.63 0.43
CA ALA A 108 16.00 16.52 1.58
C ALA A 108 16.03 17.84 2.35
N GLY A 109 14.87 18.34 2.75
CA GLY A 109 14.77 19.65 3.38
C GLY A 109 13.41 19.92 4.01
N ARG A 110 13.31 21.05 4.70
CA ARG A 110 12.06 21.57 5.24
C ARG A 110 11.56 22.72 4.37
N THR A 111 10.31 22.68 3.94
CA THR A 111 9.62 23.75 3.21
C THR A 111 8.46 24.29 4.04
N LEU A 112 7.81 25.34 3.54
CA LEU A 112 6.55 25.85 4.06
C LEU A 112 5.48 24.76 4.01
N SER A 113 4.98 24.38 5.18
CA SER A 113 3.84 23.45 5.35
C SER A 113 2.62 24.00 4.60
N PRO A 114 2.08 23.29 3.59
CA PRO A 114 0.83 23.67 2.96
C PRO A 114 -0.33 23.56 3.96
N SER A 115 -1.30 24.46 3.89
CA SER A 115 -2.51 24.43 4.72
C SER A 115 -3.31 23.14 4.50
N ALA A 116 -4.09 22.73 5.50
CA ALA A 116 -4.89 21.50 5.44
C ALA A 116 -5.80 21.47 4.20
N ASP A 117 -6.38 22.62 3.83
CA ASP A 117 -7.24 22.78 2.67
C ASP A 117 -6.48 22.49 1.36
N ALA A 118 -5.23 22.97 1.25
CA ALA A 118 -4.39 22.72 0.08
C ALA A 118 -4.03 21.23 -0.05
N THR A 119 -3.76 20.55 1.06
CA THR A 119 -3.49 19.10 1.07
C THR A 119 -4.72 18.30 0.64
N VAL A 120 -5.91 18.65 1.13
CA VAL A 120 -7.18 18.01 0.73
C VAL A 120 -7.46 18.23 -0.76
N LEU A 121 -7.26 19.45 -1.27
CA LEU A 121 -7.44 19.77 -2.69
C LEU A 121 -6.50 18.96 -3.60
N VAL A 122 -5.24 18.78 -3.19
CA VAL A 122 -4.29 17.93 -3.92
C VAL A 122 -4.76 16.48 -3.96
N TYR A 123 -5.23 15.94 -2.83
CA TYR A 123 -5.77 14.58 -2.80
C TYR A 123 -7.05 14.42 -3.62
N LEU A 124 -7.96 15.40 -3.60
CA LEU A 124 -9.16 15.38 -4.42
C LEU A 124 -8.83 15.49 -5.92
N GLY A 125 -7.91 16.38 -6.28
CA GLY A 125 -7.48 16.59 -7.66
C GLY A 125 -6.82 15.37 -8.30
N VAL A 126 -6.15 14.52 -7.51
CA VAL A 126 -5.52 13.28 -7.99
C VAL A 126 -6.46 12.07 -7.81
N GLY A 127 -7.16 11.98 -6.69
CA GLY A 127 -8.00 10.84 -6.34
C GLY A 127 -9.26 10.71 -7.21
N VAL A 128 -9.94 11.82 -7.50
CA VAL A 128 -11.16 11.83 -8.32
C VAL A 128 -10.91 11.31 -9.75
N PRO A 129 -9.92 11.79 -10.51
CA PRO A 129 -9.67 11.27 -11.86
C PRO A 129 -9.20 9.82 -11.85
N ILE A 130 -8.43 9.38 -10.85
CA ILE A 130 -8.02 7.98 -10.71
C ILE A 130 -9.24 7.08 -10.45
N LEU A 131 -10.12 7.46 -9.52
CA LEU A 131 -11.34 6.71 -9.22
C LEU A 131 -12.31 6.71 -10.41
N TRP A 132 -12.42 7.83 -11.12
CA TRP A 132 -13.25 7.94 -12.31
C TRP A 132 -12.71 7.06 -13.45
N TRP A 133 -11.40 7.08 -13.68
CA TRP A 133 -10.74 6.21 -14.66
C TRP A 133 -10.89 4.74 -14.27
N TRP A 134 -10.69 4.39 -13.00
CA TRP A 134 -10.91 3.05 -12.47
C TRP A 134 -12.36 2.59 -12.67
N HIS A 135 -13.35 3.43 -12.36
CA HIS A 135 -14.76 3.12 -12.60
C HIS A 135 -15.03 2.87 -14.09
N ARG A 136 -14.43 3.67 -14.98
CA ARG A 136 -14.54 3.48 -16.44
C ARG A 136 -13.91 2.18 -16.94
N THR A 137 -12.78 1.76 -16.38
CA THR A 137 -12.06 0.55 -16.81
C THR A 137 -12.58 -0.74 -16.17
N THR A 138 -13.20 -0.63 -15.00
CA THR A 138 -13.71 -1.77 -14.21
C THR A 138 -15.23 -1.90 -14.27
N ALA A 139 -15.91 -1.04 -15.05
CA ALA A 139 -17.29 -1.24 -15.45
C ALA A 139 -17.37 -2.49 -16.35
N VAL A 140 -17.39 -3.66 -15.72
CA VAL A 140 -17.75 -4.92 -16.35
C VAL A 140 -19.22 -4.79 -16.72
N PRO A 141 -19.60 -4.91 -18.01
CA PRO A 141 -21.02 -5.00 -18.36
C PRO A 141 -21.58 -6.20 -17.59
N LEU A 142 -22.68 -5.98 -16.85
CA LEU A 142 -23.35 -7.04 -16.10
C LEU A 142 -23.53 -8.25 -17.04
N PRO A 143 -23.06 -9.46 -16.65
CA PRO A 143 -23.30 -10.64 -17.48
C PRO A 143 -24.81 -10.76 -17.69
N GLU A 144 -25.25 -11.01 -18.92
CA GLU A 144 -26.66 -10.93 -19.32
C GLU A 144 -27.61 -11.73 -18.40
N GLY A 145 -27.12 -12.79 -17.76
CA GLY A 145 -27.85 -13.56 -16.75
C GLY A 145 -28.22 -12.80 -15.46
N LEU A 146 -27.44 -11.79 -15.05
CA LEU A 146 -27.77 -10.95 -13.88
C LEU A 146 -28.78 -9.84 -14.22
N LEU A 147 -28.83 -9.40 -15.47
CA LEU A 147 -29.88 -8.51 -15.98
C LEU A 147 -31.23 -9.22 -16.09
N LEU A 148 -31.22 -10.54 -16.31
CA LEU A 148 -32.42 -11.39 -16.30
C LEU A 148 -32.96 -11.68 -14.89
N LEU A 149 -32.09 -11.65 -13.87
CA LEU A 149 -32.49 -11.85 -12.45
C LEU A 149 -32.99 -10.58 -11.77
N ALA A 150 -32.66 -9.40 -12.30
CA ALA A 150 -33.16 -8.12 -11.80
C ALA A 150 -34.70 -7.97 -11.84
N PRO A 151 -35.42 -8.41 -12.89
CA PRO A 151 -36.88 -8.44 -12.88
C PRO A 151 -37.47 -9.54 -11.98
N GLU A 152 -36.87 -10.73 -11.92
CA GLU A 152 -37.34 -11.83 -11.04
C GLU A 152 -37.28 -11.47 -9.54
N ALA A 153 -36.23 -10.75 -9.12
CA ALA A 153 -36.13 -10.27 -7.74
C ALA A 153 -37.17 -9.19 -7.39
N ALA A 154 -37.70 -8.47 -8.40
CA ALA A 154 -38.78 -7.51 -8.21
C ALA A 154 -40.14 -8.21 -8.05
N GLU A 155 -40.36 -9.33 -8.74
CA GLU A 155 -41.57 -10.15 -8.58
C GLU A 155 -41.60 -10.91 -7.26
N LEU A 156 -40.45 -11.41 -6.78
CA LEU A 156 -40.36 -12.09 -5.47
C LEU A 156 -40.54 -11.16 -4.26
N GLY A 157 -40.48 -9.84 -4.45
CA GLY A 157 -40.81 -8.84 -3.42
C GLY A 157 -42.31 -8.51 -3.32
N GLU A 158 -43.09 -8.87 -4.33
CA GLU A 158 -44.55 -8.62 -4.43
C GLU A 158 -45.39 -9.83 -3.95
N GLU A 159 -44.80 -11.02 -3.80
CA GLU A 159 -45.47 -12.16 -3.16
C GLU A 159 -45.61 -11.93 -1.64
N ASN A 160 -46.64 -11.15 -1.33
CA ASN A 160 -47.20 -10.85 -0.04
C ASN A 160 -47.34 -12.12 0.84
N PRO A 161 -46.83 -12.13 2.09
CA PRO A 161 -46.94 -13.27 3.01
C PRO A 161 -48.38 -13.63 3.42
N SER A 162 -49.41 -12.96 2.88
CA SER A 162 -50.82 -13.18 3.16
C SER A 162 -51.46 -14.40 2.47
N GLN A 163 -50.72 -15.17 1.65
CA GLN A 163 -51.24 -16.41 1.04
C GLN A 163 -50.92 -17.70 1.80
N ARG A 164 -50.28 -17.62 2.98
CA ARG A 164 -50.18 -18.77 3.89
C ARG A 164 -51.26 -18.70 4.96
N GLU A 165 -52.46 -19.18 4.63
CA GLU A 165 -53.40 -19.68 5.65
C GLU A 165 -53.77 -21.15 5.38
N PRO A 166 -54.14 -21.89 6.44
CA PRO A 166 -53.93 -23.32 6.55
C PRO A 166 -55.11 -24.13 6.00
N ALA A 167 -54.80 -25.33 5.51
CA ALA A 167 -55.74 -26.44 5.39
C ALA A 167 -55.08 -27.70 5.95
#